data_AF-A0A933Q8F4-F1
#
_entry.id   AF-A0A933Q8F4-F1
#
_cell.length_a   1.000
_cell.length_b   1.000
_cell.length_c   1.000
_cell.angle_alpha   90.00
_cell.angle_beta   90.00
_cell.angle_gamma   90.00
#
_symmetry.space_group_name_H-M   'P 1'
#
loop_
_entity.id
_entity.type
_entity.pdbx_description
1 polymer ?
#
loop_
_entity_poly.entity_id
_entity_poly.type
_entity_poly.pdbx_seq_one_letter_code
_entity_poly.pdbx_strand_id
1 'polypeptide(L)'
;MSLLEKILGPKSKRDRSLPYTYEARIRIFEDGTEHKSYISDTICGLIEHLHRNRIKPEETEIFEIYLERESPIDPLLFTTADHQWLFKPEICRAFEEHYKGHIQDATCSFKDRGRGCMGP
;
A
#
# COMPACT_ATOMS: atom_id res chain seq x y z
N MET A 1 18.05 7.52 24.12
CA MET A 1 16.80 8.19 23.75
C MET A 1 17.14 9.59 23.26
N SER A 2 17.44 9.75 21.98
CA SER A 2 17.82 11.06 21.41
C SER A 2 16.76 11.51 20.42
N LEU A 3 16.40 12.79 20.50
CA LEU A 3 15.36 13.49 19.75
C LEU A 3 15.61 13.60 18.23
N LEU A 4 16.59 12.84 17.70
CA LEU A 4 17.11 12.92 16.33
C LEU A 4 16.65 11.79 15.39
N GLU A 5 15.99 10.75 15.90
CA GLU A 5 15.57 9.60 15.08
C GLU A 5 14.31 9.87 14.22
N LYS A 6 13.65 11.03 14.36
CA LYS A 6 12.46 11.39 13.57
C LYS A 6 12.75 11.87 12.13
N ILE A 7 14.01 11.97 11.71
CA ILE A 7 14.40 12.56 10.41
C ILE A 7 14.94 11.51 9.42
N LEU A 8 15.21 10.29 9.87
CA LEU A 8 15.82 9.23 9.05
C LEU A 8 14.78 8.22 8.59
N GLY A 9 13.68 8.72 8.04
CA GLY A 9 12.82 7.89 7.21
C GLY A 9 13.60 7.41 5.97
N PRO A 10 13.35 6.19 5.50
CA PRO A 10 13.98 5.60 4.33
C PRO A 10 13.80 6.50 3.10
N LYS A 11 14.93 6.91 2.50
CA LYS A 11 14.99 7.94 1.45
C LYS A 11 14.90 7.40 0.02
N SER A 12 14.87 6.08 -0.16
CA SER A 12 14.92 5.47 -1.48
C SER A 12 14.40 4.04 -1.52
N LYS A 13 13.88 3.63 -2.67
CA LYS A 13 13.53 2.24 -3.03
C LYS A 13 14.61 1.17 -2.82
N ARG A 14 15.85 1.56 -2.53
CA ARG A 14 16.99 0.67 -2.24
C ARG A 14 17.17 0.40 -0.76
N ASP A 15 16.40 1.06 0.11
CA ASP A 15 16.45 0.82 1.54
C ASP A 15 15.80 -0.52 1.87
N ARG A 16 16.62 -1.51 2.23
CA ARG A 16 16.14 -2.87 2.48
C ARG A 16 15.35 -3.01 3.77
N SER A 17 15.04 -1.92 4.49
CA SER A 17 14.23 -1.89 5.72
C SER A 17 12.72 -1.72 5.47
N LEU A 18 12.28 -1.52 4.21
CA LEU A 18 10.87 -1.30 3.89
C LEU A 18 10.25 -2.29 2.90
N PRO A 19 8.96 -2.66 3.10
CA PRO A 19 8.14 -3.44 2.18
C PRO A 19 7.90 -2.64 0.92
N TYR A 20 8.21 -3.23 -0.23
CA TYR A 20 8.44 -2.41 -1.42
C TYR A 20 7.68 -2.82 -2.66
N THR A 21 6.69 -3.68 -2.51
CA THR A 21 5.67 -3.94 -3.50
C THR A 21 4.36 -4.26 -2.80
N TYR A 22 3.26 -3.68 -3.28
CA TYR A 22 1.92 -4.00 -2.85
C TYR A 22 1.23 -4.79 -3.95
N GLU A 23 0.54 -5.86 -3.58
CA GLU A 23 -0.28 -6.66 -4.48
C GLU A 23 -1.74 -6.61 -4.03
N ALA A 24 -2.64 -6.30 -4.95
CA ALA A 24 -4.07 -6.51 -4.78
C ALA A 24 -4.49 -7.77 -5.53
N ARG A 25 -5.15 -8.70 -4.83
CA ARG A 25 -5.73 -9.92 -5.37
C ARG A 25 -7.24 -9.76 -5.42
N ILE A 26 -7.80 -9.83 -6.63
CA ILE A 26 -9.25 -9.73 -6.87
C ILE A 26 -9.75 -11.11 -7.21
N ARG A 27 -10.63 -11.64 -6.37
CA ARG A 27 -11.19 -12.99 -6.57
C ARG A 27 -12.00 -13.05 -7.86
N ILE A 28 -11.71 -14.02 -8.73
CA ILE A 28 -12.44 -14.24 -9.99
C ILE A 28 -13.59 -15.24 -9.79
N PHE A 29 -13.37 -16.26 -8.95
CA PHE A 29 -14.33 -17.30 -8.64
C PHE A 29 -14.60 -17.39 -7.13
N GLU A 30 -15.78 -17.89 -6.77
CA GLU A 30 -16.18 -18.06 -5.37
C GLU A 30 -15.31 -19.06 -4.60
N ASP A 31 -14.65 -19.99 -5.29
CA ASP A 31 -13.75 -20.97 -4.69
C ASP A 31 -12.37 -20.40 -4.32
N GLY A 32 -12.08 -19.15 -4.69
CA GLY A 32 -10.85 -18.44 -4.36
C GLY A 32 -9.59 -18.97 -5.05
N THR A 33 -9.70 -19.91 -5.99
CA THR A 33 -8.55 -20.57 -6.62
C THR A 33 -7.86 -19.68 -7.65
N GLU A 34 -8.60 -18.78 -8.29
CA GLU A 34 -8.05 -17.80 -9.25
C GLU A 34 -8.33 -16.37 -8.82
N HIS A 35 -7.32 -15.53 -8.98
CA HIS A 35 -7.40 -14.09 -8.73
C HIS A 35 -6.69 -13.30 -9.83
N LYS A 36 -7.13 -12.06 -10.04
CA LYS A 36 -6.35 -11.07 -10.79
C LYS A 36 -5.43 -10.35 -9.83
N SER A 37 -4.15 -10.25 -10.19
CA SER A 37 -3.15 -9.52 -9.41
C SER A 37 -2.88 -8.15 -10.00
N TYR A 38 -2.91 -7.12 -9.16
CA TYR A 38 -2.47 -5.77 -9.48
C TYR A 38 -1.35 -5.37 -8.56
N ILE A 39 -0.25 -4.86 -9.11
CA ILE A 39 0.99 -4.64 -8.39
C ILE A 39 1.43 -3.18 -8.50
N SER A 40 1.76 -2.55 -7.36
CA SER A 40 2.34 -1.20 -7.34
C SER A 40 3.41 -1.06 -6.27
N ASP A 41 4.40 -0.20 -6.52
CA ASP A 41 5.43 0.15 -5.53
C ASP A 41 4.91 1.03 -4.39
N THR A 42 3.69 1.55 -4.52
CA THR A 42 3.06 2.42 -3.51
C THR A 42 1.61 2.00 -3.27
N ILE A 43 1.20 1.93 -2.01
CA ILE A 43 -0.19 1.60 -1.66
C ILE A 43 -1.17 2.60 -2.26
N CYS A 44 -0.86 3.90 -2.18
CA CYS A 44 -1.72 4.92 -2.77
C CYS A 44 -1.85 4.80 -4.29
N GLY A 45 -0.78 4.37 -5.00
CA GLY A 45 -0.83 4.15 -6.44
C GLY A 45 -1.66 2.92 -6.81
N LEU A 46 -1.58 1.86 -6.00
CA LEU A 46 -2.43 0.69 -6.12
C LEU A 46 -3.91 1.06 -5.94
N ILE A 47 -4.26 1.73 -4.83
CA ILE A 47 -5.65 2.13 -4.55
C ILE A 47 -6.20 3.06 -5.63
N GLU A 48 -5.43 4.07 -6.06
CA GLU A 48 -5.81 4.97 -7.16
C GLU A 48 -6.05 4.20 -8.48
N HIS A 49 -5.33 3.10 -8.74
CA HIS A 49 -5.55 2.25 -9.90
C HIS A 49 -6.82 1.39 -9.75
N LEU A 50 -7.00 0.71 -8.63
CA LEU A 50 -8.17 -0.13 -8.38
C LEU A 50 -9.47 0.69 -8.48
N HIS A 51 -9.49 1.86 -7.84
CA HIS A 51 -10.63 2.76 -7.91
C HIS A 51 -10.96 3.21 -9.34
N ARG A 52 -9.94 3.60 -10.13
CA ARG A 52 -10.13 3.99 -11.54
C ARG A 52 -10.71 2.86 -12.39
N ASN A 53 -10.38 1.61 -12.06
CA ASN A 53 -10.92 0.41 -12.72
C ASN A 53 -12.23 -0.09 -12.10
N ARG A 54 -12.84 0.67 -11.17
CA ARG A 54 -14.09 0.34 -10.48
C ARG A 54 -14.04 -0.97 -9.69
N ILE A 55 -12.85 -1.37 -9.26
CA ILE A 55 -12.67 -2.49 -8.33
C ILE A 55 -12.93 -1.98 -6.92
N LYS A 56 -13.79 -2.68 -6.17
CA LYS A 56 -14.18 -2.27 -4.82
C LYS A 56 -13.29 -2.90 -3.74
N PRO A 57 -13.23 -2.30 -2.54
CA PRO A 57 -12.50 -2.90 -1.41
C PRO A 57 -13.00 -4.28 -1.02
N GLU A 58 -14.32 -4.51 -1.08
CA GLU A 58 -14.96 -5.78 -0.71
C GLU A 58 -14.53 -6.97 -1.59
N GLU A 59 -14.04 -6.68 -2.79
CA GLU A 59 -13.60 -7.67 -3.78
C GLU A 59 -12.08 -7.90 -3.73
N THR A 60 -11.36 -7.19 -2.86
CA THR A 60 -9.90 -7.07 -2.90
C THR A 60 -9.24 -7.49 -1.60
N GLU A 61 -8.23 -8.34 -1.70
CA GLU A 61 -7.25 -8.58 -0.65
C GLU A 61 -5.94 -7.87 -1.00
N ILE A 62 -5.37 -7.11 -0.06
CA ILE A 62 -4.12 -6.39 -0.29
C ILE A 62 -3.01 -7.02 0.54
N PHE A 63 -1.87 -7.26 -0.09
CA PHE A 63 -0.66 -7.80 0.51
C PHE A 63 0.47 -6.79 0.38
N GLU A 64 1.28 -6.69 1.43
CA GLU A 64 2.63 -6.13 1.35
C GLU A 64 3.62 -7.25 1.03
N ILE A 65 4.57 -6.97 0.14
CA ILE A 65 5.62 -7.90 -0.26
C ILE A 65 6.97 -7.32 0.13
N TYR A 66 7.70 -8.06 0.97
CA TYR A 66 8.97 -7.65 1.54
C TYR A 66 9.90 -8.83 1.80
N LEU A 67 11.12 -8.76 1.29
CA LEU A 67 12.13 -9.83 1.46
C LEU A 67 11.56 -11.22 1.14
N GLU A 68 10.80 -11.34 0.05
CA GLU A 68 10.15 -12.58 -0.39
C GLU A 68 9.08 -13.11 0.58
N ARG A 69 8.61 -12.26 1.50
CA ARG A 69 7.47 -12.54 2.38
C ARG A 69 6.28 -11.70 1.96
N GLU A 70 5.13 -12.34 1.96
CA GLU A 70 3.84 -11.70 1.74
C GLU A 70 3.12 -11.60 3.09
N SER A 71 2.62 -10.42 3.43
CA SER A 71 1.79 -10.21 4.62
C SER A 71 0.49 -9.53 4.21
N PRO A 72 -0.68 -10.03 4.64
CA PRO A 72 -1.94 -9.38 4.35
C PRO A 72 -2.02 -8.06 5.14
N ILE A 73 -2.61 -7.05 4.51
CA ILE A 73 -2.84 -5.74 5.12
C ILE A 73 -4.27 -5.71 5.67
N ASP A 74 -4.42 -5.23 6.91
CA ASP A 74 -5.74 -5.00 7.51
C ASP A 74 -6.55 -4.00 6.66
N PRO A 75 -7.76 -4.37 6.18
CA PRO A 75 -8.64 -3.46 5.45
C PRO A 75 -8.92 -2.13 6.14
N LEU A 76 -8.86 -2.07 7.47
CA LEU A 76 -9.02 -0.82 8.23
C LEU A 76 -7.93 0.22 7.93
N LEU A 77 -6.79 -0.20 7.37
CA LEU A 77 -5.71 0.72 6.97
C LEU A 77 -5.96 1.38 5.61
N PHE A 78 -6.80 0.80 4.76
CA PHE A 78 -7.03 1.29 3.40
C PHE A 78 -8.50 1.53 3.05
N THR A 79 -9.40 1.36 4.03
CA THR A 79 -10.83 1.63 3.88
C THR A 79 -11.37 2.59 4.95
N THR A 80 -12.40 3.33 4.59
CA THR A 80 -13.25 4.08 5.52
C THR A 80 -14.21 3.14 6.27
N ALA A 81 -14.90 3.66 7.29
CA ALA A 81 -15.90 2.90 8.05
C ALA A 81 -17.09 2.40 7.20
N ASP A 82 -17.38 3.07 6.08
CA ASP A 82 -18.37 2.69 5.08
C ASP A 82 -17.80 1.84 3.94
N HIS A 83 -16.64 1.20 4.17
CA HIS A 83 -15.96 0.30 3.23
C HIS A 83 -15.64 0.94 1.86
N GLN A 84 -15.32 2.24 1.85
CA GLN A 84 -14.80 2.93 0.67
C GLN A 84 -13.28 3.03 0.72
N TRP A 85 -12.63 3.16 -0.43
CA TRP A 85 -11.18 3.38 -0.50
C TRP A 85 -10.74 4.64 0.25
N LEU A 86 -9.67 4.54 1.04
CA LEU A 86 -8.96 5.72 1.52
C LEU A 86 -8.04 6.28 0.41
N PHE A 87 -8.14 7.58 0.18
CA PHE A 87 -7.28 8.29 -0.77
C PHE A 87 -6.26 9.16 -0.04
N LYS A 88 -5.39 9.84 -0.79
CA LYS A 88 -4.50 10.83 -0.19
C LYS A 88 -5.31 12.05 0.29
N PRO A 89 -4.95 12.64 1.44
CA PRO A 89 -3.80 12.27 2.30
C PRO A 89 -4.05 11.10 3.27
N GLU A 90 -5.29 10.69 3.50
CA GLU A 90 -5.71 9.78 4.57
C GLU A 90 -5.01 8.41 4.50
N ILE A 91 -4.90 7.80 3.31
CA ILE A 91 -4.20 6.51 3.13
C ILE A 91 -2.73 6.58 3.54
N CYS A 92 -2.07 7.70 3.27
CA CYS A 92 -0.67 7.87 3.64
C CYS A 92 -0.51 8.03 5.16
N ARG A 93 -1.47 8.68 5.82
CA ARG A 93 -1.50 8.85 7.28
C ARG A 93 -1.75 7.54 8.01
N ALA A 94 -2.73 6.76 7.55
CA ALA A 94 -3.00 5.43 8.11
C ALA A 94 -1.74 4.53 8.07
N PHE A 95 -1.00 4.59 6.96
CA PHE A 95 0.23 3.82 6.81
C PHE A 95 1.43 4.41 7.56
N GLU A 96 1.44 5.72 7.85
CA GLU A 96 2.45 6.33 8.72
C GLU A 96 2.34 5.82 10.16
N GLU A 97 1.11 5.69 10.67
CA GLU A 97 0.86 5.11 11.99
C GLU A 97 1.21 3.62 12.06
N HIS A 98 0.96 2.91 10.95
CA HIS A 98 1.29 1.49 10.80
C HIS A 98 2.81 1.26 10.77
N TYR A 99 3.57 2.07 10.03
CA TYR A 99 5.04 2.03 9.99
C TYR A 99 5.64 3.26 10.68
N LYS A 100 5.61 3.25 12.02
CA LYS A 100 6.13 4.35 12.84
C LYS A 100 7.56 4.75 12.42
N GLY A 101 7.72 6.00 11.99
CA GLY A 101 9.01 6.59 11.64
C GLY A 101 9.42 6.47 10.16
N HIS A 102 8.53 5.99 9.28
CA HIS A 102 8.90 5.67 7.90
C HIS A 102 8.21 6.50 6.80
N ILE A 103 7.10 7.18 7.11
CA ILE A 103 6.32 7.98 6.15
C ILE A 103 6.21 9.40 6.71
N GLN A 104 6.45 10.43 5.88
CA GLN A 104 6.36 11.84 6.30
C GLN A 104 5.18 12.54 5.61
N ASP A 105 4.32 13.20 6.40
CA ASP A 105 3.06 13.85 5.99
C ASP A 105 3.24 14.99 4.94
N ALA A 106 4.38 15.70 4.97
CA ALA A 106 4.59 16.88 4.12
C ALA A 106 5.20 16.58 2.73
N THR A 107 5.88 15.45 2.56
CA THR A 107 6.48 15.05 1.29
C THR A 107 6.43 13.54 1.14
N CYS A 108 5.98 13.06 -0.03
CA CYS A 108 6.05 11.65 -0.37
C CYS A 108 7.48 11.12 -0.20
N SER A 109 7.75 10.34 0.85
CA SER A 109 9.04 9.67 1.10
C SER A 109 9.46 8.75 -0.07
N PHE A 110 8.49 8.43 -0.92
CA PHE A 110 8.58 7.51 -2.06
C PHE A 110 8.66 8.20 -3.42
N LYS A 111 9.22 9.43 -3.50
CA LYS A 111 9.34 10.18 -4.77
C LYS A 111 10.09 9.43 -5.87
N ASP A 112 10.97 8.49 -5.51
CA ASP A 112 11.75 7.67 -6.44
C ASP A 112 11.04 6.36 -6.87
N ARG A 113 9.81 6.14 -6.39
CA ARG A 113 8.96 4.99 -6.74
C ARG A 113 7.94 5.37 -7.80
N GLY A 114 7.71 4.45 -8.73
CA GLY A 114 6.65 4.61 -9.72
C GLY A 114 5.28 4.55 -9.05
N ARG A 115 4.39 5.48 -9.39
CA ARG A 115 2.96 5.37 -9.05
C ARG A 115 2.18 4.51 -10.04
N GLY A 116 2.89 3.90 -10.99
CA GLY A 116 2.31 2.94 -11.92
C GLY A 116 1.77 1.74 -11.17
N CYS A 117 0.74 1.14 -11.75
CA CYS A 117 0.24 -0.16 -11.34
C CYS A 117 0.36 -1.07 -12.56
N MET A 118 0.90 -2.26 -12.37
CA MET A 118 0.88 -3.33 -13.35
C MET A 118 -0.30 -4.25 -13.02
N GLY A 119 -0.98 -4.76 -14.04
CA GLY A 119 -2.10 -5.69 -13.91
C GLY A 119 -2.24 -6.51 -15.19
N PRO A 120 -3.13 -7.52 -15.19
CA PRO A 120 -3.41 -8.36 -16.36
C PRO A 120 -3.96 -7.58 -17.56
#